data_AF-A0A1G3UK29-F1
#
_entry.id   AF-A0A1G3UK29-F1
#
_cell.length_a   1.000
_cell.length_b   1.000
_cell.length_c   1.000
_cell.angle_alpha   90.00
_cell.angle_beta   90.00
_cell.angle_gamma   90.00
#
_symmetry.space_group_name_H-M   'P 1'
#
loop_
_entity.id
_entity.type
_entity.pdbx_description
1 polymer ?
#
loop_
_entity_poly.entity_id
_entity_poly.type
_entity_poly.pdbx_seq_one_letter_code
_entity_poly.pdbx_strand_id
1 'polypeptide(L)'
;AYFYNIAHIPMGDAVTFSKTAPIFTAIFAWVFLNEKLTLSSWAAVFIGFIGILFITQPSGAGFSKYDWLGIFSGIGAALAYTSVRELRNYYDTKVIVLSFTLVGTIGPLLLFILSKYFYMQELDFMMGAFVMPNGIVWFYVVGLGVLGTLSQYYMTKAYGETKAGIVGAVSYSNIVFAILVGILLGDSLPTFITTCGIVLIVCAGIMVAREK
;
A
#
# COMPACT_ATOMS: atom_id res chain seq x y z
N ALA A 1 8.20 -4.06 2.10
CA ALA A 1 6.89 -4.68 2.41
C ALA A 1 6.02 -4.79 1.15
N TYR A 2 5.43 -3.71 0.64
CA TYR A 2 4.54 -3.76 -0.54
C TYR A 2 5.14 -4.43 -1.79
N PHE A 3 6.31 -3.96 -2.26
CA PHE A 3 6.99 -4.57 -3.41
C PHE A 3 7.39 -6.03 -3.17
N TYR A 4 7.76 -6.37 -1.93
CA TYR A 4 8.08 -7.75 -1.57
C TYR A 4 6.84 -8.64 -1.60
N ASN A 5 5.67 -8.12 -1.22
CA ASN A 5 4.41 -8.84 -1.37
C ASN A 5 4.05 -9.07 -2.83
N ILE A 6 4.15 -8.06 -3.71
CA ILE A 6 3.91 -8.25 -5.14
C ILE A 6 4.79 -9.37 -5.73
N ALA A 7 6.00 -9.54 -5.21
CA ALA A 7 6.91 -10.59 -5.66
C ALA A 7 6.58 -12.00 -5.15
N HIS A 8 5.72 -12.15 -4.13
CA HIS A 8 5.50 -13.43 -3.42
C HIS A 8 4.03 -13.86 -3.27
N ILE A 9 3.08 -12.94 -3.44
CA ILE A 9 1.64 -13.22 -3.44
C ILE A 9 0.99 -12.62 -4.69
N PRO A 10 -0.19 -13.13 -5.11
CA PRO A 10 -0.89 -12.59 -6.27
C PRO A 10 -1.02 -11.07 -6.22
N MET A 11 -0.81 -10.42 -7.37
CA MET A 11 -0.75 -8.95 -7.46
C MET A 11 -2.03 -8.29 -6.94
N GLY A 12 -3.19 -8.91 -7.21
CA GLY A 12 -4.48 -8.46 -6.70
C GLY A 12 -4.56 -8.41 -5.17
N ASP A 13 -4.02 -9.43 -4.49
CA ASP A 13 -4.03 -9.51 -3.02
C ASP A 13 -3.07 -8.47 -2.44
N ALA A 14 -1.86 -8.34 -3.00
CA ALA A 14 -0.88 -7.34 -2.59
C ALA A 14 -1.41 -5.90 -2.70
N VAL A 15 -2.07 -5.58 -3.83
CA VAL A 15 -2.70 -4.27 -4.03
C VAL A 15 -3.84 -4.06 -3.05
N THR A 16 -4.63 -5.09 -2.77
CA THR A 16 -5.75 -4.98 -1.83
C THR A 16 -5.27 -4.74 -0.40
N PHE A 17 -4.18 -5.37 0.04
CA PHE A 17 -3.56 -5.05 1.33
C PHE A 17 -3.16 -3.57 1.43
N SER A 18 -2.56 -3.01 0.38
CA SER A 18 -2.22 -1.57 0.38
C SER A 18 -3.47 -0.68 0.46
N LYS A 19 -4.60 -1.12 -0.11
CA LYS A 19 -5.88 -0.42 -0.07
C LYS A 19 -6.59 -0.48 1.29
N THR A 20 -6.02 -1.17 2.28
CA THR A 20 -6.47 -1.08 3.68
C THR A 20 -5.91 0.14 4.40
N ALA A 21 -4.95 0.86 3.82
CA ALA A 21 -4.35 2.06 4.41
C ALA A 21 -5.37 3.09 4.93
N PRO A 22 -6.47 3.44 4.21
CA PRO A 22 -7.45 4.41 4.71
C PRO A 22 -8.13 4.00 6.02
N ILE A 23 -8.34 2.70 6.24
CA ILE A 23 -8.90 2.15 7.48
C ILE A 23 -7.93 2.42 8.64
N PHE A 24 -6.66 2.07 8.47
CA PHE A 24 -5.63 2.34 9.47
C PHE A 24 -5.38 3.84 9.67
N THR A 25 -5.47 4.66 8.62
CA THR A 25 -5.35 6.12 8.72
C THR A 25 -6.45 6.71 9.60
N ALA A 26 -7.68 6.20 9.50
CA ALA A 26 -8.77 6.63 10.38
C ALA A 26 -8.47 6.29 11.85
N ILE A 27 -7.97 5.08 12.13
CA ILE A 27 -7.57 4.67 13.48
C ILE A 27 -6.43 5.56 14.01
N PHE A 28 -5.39 5.81 13.21
CA PHE A 28 -4.27 6.64 13.63
C PHE A 28 -4.63 8.11 13.81
N ALA A 29 -5.55 8.64 13.01
CA ALA A 29 -6.05 9.99 13.23
C ALA A 29 -6.82 10.10 14.56
N TRP A 30 -7.57 9.07 14.93
CA TRP A 30 -8.20 9.01 16.26
C TRP A 30 -7.18 8.97 17.39
N VAL A 31 -6.15 8.11 17.29
CA VAL A 31 -5.14 7.94 18.35
C VAL A 31 -4.19 9.13 18.48
N PHE A 32 -3.63 9.63 17.37
CA PHE A 32 -2.56 10.63 17.39
C PHE A 32 -3.06 12.06 17.24
N LEU A 33 -4.21 12.27 16.58
CA LEU A 33 -4.75 13.60 16.30
C LEU A 33 -5.97 13.94 17.16
N ASN A 34 -6.40 13.03 18.04
CA ASN A 34 -7.62 13.16 18.84
C ASN A 34 -8.87 13.49 18.00
N GLU A 35 -8.90 13.12 16.72
CA GLU A 35 -10.07 13.28 15.86
C GLU A 35 -11.16 12.31 16.31
N LYS A 36 -12.40 12.76 16.53
CA LYS A 36 -13.50 11.86 16.92
C LYS A 36 -13.92 11.01 15.72
N LEU A 37 -13.91 9.68 15.90
CA LEU A 37 -14.48 8.76 14.92
C LEU A 37 -16.01 8.80 14.98
N THR A 38 -16.64 8.95 13.84
CA THR A 38 -18.09 8.74 13.67
C THR A 38 -18.42 7.25 13.75
N LEU A 39 -19.70 6.93 13.97
CA LEU A 39 -20.17 5.55 13.99
C LEU A 39 -19.91 4.82 12.67
N SER A 40 -20.01 5.53 11.54
CA SER A 40 -19.75 4.95 10.21
C SER A 40 -18.27 4.67 9.98
N SER A 41 -17.36 5.51 10.47
CA SER A 41 -15.92 5.21 10.46
C SER A 41 -15.59 3.96 11.28
N TRP A 42 -16.21 3.78 12.45
CA TRP A 42 -16.04 2.55 13.24
C TRP A 42 -16.57 1.31 12.52
N ALA A 43 -17.75 1.42 11.90
CA ALA A 43 -18.31 0.34 11.08
C ALA A 43 -17.38 -0.02 9.91
N ALA A 44 -16.82 0.98 9.24
CA ALA A 44 -15.86 0.77 8.15
C ALA A 44 -14.58 0.08 8.62
N VAL A 45 -14.08 0.42 9.81
CA VAL A 45 -12.93 -0.27 10.42
C VAL A 45 -13.23 -1.75 10.63
N PHE A 46 -14.38 -2.09 11.22
CA PHE A 46 -14.79 -3.48 11.43
C PHE A 46 -14.95 -4.24 10.11
N ILE A 47 -15.65 -3.66 9.13
CA ILE A 47 -15.85 -4.26 7.80
C ILE A 47 -14.50 -4.49 7.12
N GLY A 48 -13.60 -3.51 7.19
CA GLY A 48 -12.26 -3.60 6.64
C GLY A 48 -11.43 -4.71 7.28
N PHE A 49 -11.51 -4.87 8.59
CA PHE A 49 -10.83 -5.95 9.31
C PHE A 49 -11.35 -7.34 8.90
N ILE A 50 -12.67 -7.51 8.75
CA ILE A 50 -13.26 -8.75 8.23
C ILE A 50 -12.77 -9.02 6.81
N GLY A 51 -12.69 -7.98 5.97
CA GLY A 51 -12.15 -8.10 4.63
C GLY A 51 -10.69 -8.56 4.59
N ILE A 52 -9.85 -8.06 5.52
CA ILE A 52 -8.47 -8.53 5.68
C ILE A 52 -8.45 -10.03 6.00
N LEU A 53 -9.26 -10.47 6.97
CA LEU A 53 -9.34 -11.89 7.34
C LEU A 53 -9.70 -12.79 6.15
N PHE A 54 -10.62 -12.34 5.30
CA PHE A 54 -11.07 -13.07 4.12
C PHE A 54 -10.00 -13.15 3.03
N ILE A 55 -9.10 -12.17 2.95
CA ILE A 55 -7.97 -12.23 2.01
C ILE A 55 -6.87 -13.12 2.57
N THR A 56 -6.52 -12.96 3.84
CA THR A 56 -5.45 -13.71 4.49
C THR A 56 -5.76 -15.20 4.66
N GLN A 57 -7.04 -15.59 4.67
CA GLN A 57 -7.54 -16.97 4.89
C GLN A 57 -6.63 -17.82 5.79
N PRO A 58 -6.46 -17.44 7.07
CA PRO A 58 -5.49 -18.10 7.95
C PRO A 58 -5.85 -19.57 8.13
N SER A 59 -5.10 -20.48 7.49
CA SER A 59 -5.31 -21.93 7.58
C SER A 59 -4.37 -22.55 8.61
N GLY A 60 -4.90 -23.12 9.69
CA GLY A 60 -4.22 -24.05 10.63
C GLY A 60 -3.06 -23.48 11.48
N ALA A 61 -2.11 -22.76 10.88
CA ALA A 61 -0.88 -22.25 11.51
C ALA A 61 -0.89 -20.73 11.75
N GLY A 62 -2.00 -20.05 11.46
CA GLY A 62 -2.13 -18.59 11.62
C GLY A 62 -1.75 -17.80 10.36
N PHE A 63 -1.36 -16.54 10.54
CA PHE A 63 -0.98 -15.65 9.44
C PHE A 63 0.40 -15.98 8.87
N SER A 64 0.52 -15.99 7.54
CA SER A 64 1.80 -16.15 6.87
C SER A 64 2.68 -14.89 7.02
N LYS A 65 3.99 -15.03 6.78
CA LYS A 65 4.94 -13.90 6.71
C LYS A 65 4.45 -12.83 5.72
N TYR A 66 3.88 -13.25 4.59
CA TYR A 66 3.41 -12.34 3.54
C TYR A 66 2.13 -11.59 3.94
N ASP A 67 1.26 -12.21 4.73
CA ASP A 67 0.07 -11.57 5.28
C ASP A 67 0.45 -10.46 6.27
N TRP A 68 1.38 -10.77 7.18
CA TRP A 68 1.95 -9.79 8.11
C TRP A 68 2.62 -8.63 7.37
N LEU A 69 3.40 -8.92 6.32
CA LEU A 69 4.01 -7.88 5.49
C LEU A 69 2.97 -7.05 4.72
N GLY A 70 1.84 -7.66 4.33
CA GLY A 70 0.72 -6.99 3.68
C GLY A 70 0.05 -6.01 4.62
N ILE A 71 -0.33 -6.46 5.82
CA ILE A 71 -0.89 -5.62 6.87
C ILE A 71 0.10 -4.51 7.25
N PHE A 72 1.38 -4.86 7.43
CA PHE A 72 2.43 -3.88 7.73
C PHE A 72 2.58 -2.82 6.63
N SER A 73 2.40 -3.20 5.36
CA SER A 73 2.40 -2.24 4.25
C SER A 73 1.23 -1.25 4.33
N GLY A 74 0.03 -1.73 4.69
CA GLY A 74 -1.14 -0.88 4.90
C GLY A 74 -0.97 0.07 6.09
N ILE A 75 -0.44 -0.44 7.21
CA ILE A 75 -0.11 0.36 8.39
C ILE A 75 0.97 1.41 8.08
N GLY A 76 2.05 1.03 7.40
CA GLY A 76 3.13 1.94 7.02
C GLY A 76 2.64 3.04 6.08
N ALA A 77 1.81 2.70 5.09
CA ALA A 77 1.17 3.68 4.22
C ALA A 77 0.25 4.63 5.01
N ALA A 78 -0.52 4.09 5.96
CA ALA A 78 -1.41 4.89 6.79
C ALA A 78 -0.66 5.89 7.67
N LEU A 79 0.43 5.47 8.32
CA LEU A 79 1.31 6.35 9.08
C LEU A 79 1.90 7.44 8.19
N ALA A 80 2.41 7.07 7.01
CA ALA A 80 2.95 8.04 6.06
C ALA A 80 1.90 9.09 5.63
N TYR A 81 0.68 8.66 5.31
CA TYR A 81 -0.40 9.59 4.94
C TYR A 81 -0.81 10.51 6.10
N THR A 82 -0.92 9.98 7.32
CA THR A 82 -1.22 10.79 8.51
C THR A 82 -0.12 11.81 8.78
N SER A 83 1.16 11.40 8.72
CA SER A 83 2.30 12.31 8.90
C SER A 83 2.38 13.38 7.83
N VAL A 84 2.18 13.02 6.55
CA VAL A 84 2.16 14.00 5.44
C VAL A 84 1.03 15.00 5.61
N ARG A 85 -0.15 14.57 6.07
CA ARG A 85 -1.30 15.44 6.33
C ARG A 85 -0.96 16.49 7.39
N GLU A 86 -0.34 16.07 8.50
CA GLU A 86 0.06 17.00 9.57
C GLU A 86 1.19 17.93 9.15
N LEU A 87 2.22 17.41 8.49
CA LEU A 87 3.37 18.22 8.04
C LEU A 87 2.95 19.33 7.08
N ARG A 88 1.86 19.14 6.32
CA ARG A 88 1.32 20.16 5.41
C ARG A 88 0.82 21.42 6.14
N ASN A 89 0.59 21.36 7.45
CA ASN A 89 0.25 22.52 8.28
C ASN A 89 1.48 23.39 8.61
N TYR A 90 2.69 22.83 8.48
CA TYR A 90 3.95 23.47 8.90
C TYR A 90 4.93 23.72 7.76
N TYR A 91 4.90 22.90 6.71
CA TYR A 91 5.87 22.90 5.63
C TYR A 91 5.22 22.93 4.24
N ASP A 92 5.94 23.53 3.29
CA ASP A 92 5.57 23.49 1.89
C ASP A 92 5.54 22.08 1.31
N THR A 93 4.59 21.84 0.41
CA THR A 93 4.40 20.53 -0.25
C THR A 93 5.68 20.03 -0.94
N LYS A 94 6.47 20.95 -1.52
CA LYS A 94 7.75 20.63 -2.18
C LYS A 94 8.76 20.02 -1.21
N VAL A 95 8.84 20.54 0.02
CA VAL A 95 9.77 20.05 1.05
C VAL A 95 9.36 18.66 1.52
N ILE A 96 8.06 18.42 1.71
CA ILE A 96 7.54 17.11 2.11
C ILE A 96 7.84 16.04 1.04
N VAL A 97 7.60 16.35 -0.24
CA VAL A 97 7.89 15.43 -1.35
C VAL A 97 9.39 15.18 -1.48
N LEU A 98 10.22 16.22 -1.35
CA LEU A 98 11.68 16.09 -1.40
C LEU A 98 12.20 15.20 -0.27
N SER A 99 11.77 15.43 0.97
CA SER A 99 12.14 14.60 2.12
C SER A 99 11.71 13.14 1.95
N PHE A 100 10.48 12.91 1.48
CA PHE A 100 9.98 11.55 1.23
C PHE A 100 10.79 10.84 0.14
N THR A 101 11.14 11.54 -0.94
CA THR A 101 11.93 10.99 -2.05
C THR A 101 13.38 10.71 -1.62
N LEU A 102 13.98 11.62 -0.84
CA LEU A 102 15.31 11.44 -0.27
C LEU A 102 15.38 10.22 0.63
N VAL A 103 14.47 10.10 1.60
CA VAL A 103 14.40 8.93 2.50
C VAL A 103 14.10 7.66 1.71
N GLY A 104 13.19 7.72 0.73
CA GLY A 104 12.86 6.61 -0.15
C GLY A 104 13.99 6.16 -1.08
N THR A 105 14.99 7.00 -1.31
CA THR A 105 16.18 6.66 -2.13
C THR A 105 17.35 6.22 -1.25
N ILE A 106 17.68 7.02 -0.24
CA ILE A 106 18.83 6.78 0.65
C ILE A 106 18.56 5.57 1.55
N GLY A 107 17.33 5.40 2.04
CA GLY A 107 16.97 4.29 2.93
C GLY A 107 17.25 2.92 2.31
N PRO A 108 16.67 2.58 1.14
CA PRO A 108 16.97 1.33 0.46
C PRO A 108 18.44 1.18 0.09
N LEU A 109 19.12 2.25 -0.31
CA LEU A 109 20.55 2.22 -0.64
C LEU A 109 21.41 1.85 0.58
N LEU A 110 21.13 2.42 1.74
CA LEU A 110 21.80 2.05 3.00
C LEU A 110 21.49 0.61 3.39
N LEU A 111 20.24 0.17 3.25
CA LEU A 111 19.84 -1.21 3.52
C LEU A 111 20.56 -2.22 2.61
N PHE A 112 20.77 -1.90 1.33
CA PHE A 112 21.55 -2.72 0.40
C PHE A 112 23.05 -2.78 0.73
N ILE A 113 23.62 -1.72 1.29
CA ILE A 113 25.02 -1.74 1.76
C ILE A 113 25.11 -2.57 3.05
N LEU A 114 24.18 -2.39 3.98
CA LEU A 114 24.14 -3.09 5.26
C LEU A 114 23.86 -4.59 5.10
N SER A 115 23.05 -4.99 4.12
CA SER A 115 22.71 -6.40 3.87
C SER A 115 23.93 -7.27 3.55
N LYS A 116 25.01 -6.67 3.03
CA LYS A 116 26.30 -7.33 2.79
C LYS A 116 27.02 -7.72 4.09
N TYR A 117 26.79 -7.00 5.19
CA TYR A 117 27.49 -7.19 6.47
C TYR A 117 26.63 -7.88 7.51
N PHE A 118 25.31 -7.64 7.48
CA PHE A 118 24.35 -8.22 8.40
C PHE A 118 23.17 -8.79 7.61
N TYR A 119 23.17 -10.11 7.39
CA TYR A 119 22.03 -10.80 6.79
C TYR A 119 21.26 -11.55 7.87
N MET A 120 19.97 -11.22 7.99
CA MET A 120 19.02 -11.87 8.89
C MET A 120 17.90 -12.44 8.02
N GLN A 121 17.72 -13.77 8.03
CA GLN A 121 16.76 -14.46 7.16
C GLN A 121 15.30 -14.00 7.38
N GLU A 122 14.98 -13.53 8.58
CA GLU A 122 13.67 -12.97 8.91
C GLU A 122 13.43 -11.60 8.22
N LEU A 123 14.49 -10.82 8.00
CA LEU A 123 14.48 -9.47 7.42
C LEU A 123 14.77 -9.45 5.91
N ASP A 124 14.64 -10.59 5.24
CA ASP A 124 14.86 -10.73 3.79
C ASP A 124 14.06 -9.71 2.94
N PHE A 125 12.92 -9.24 3.45
CA PHE A 125 12.10 -8.20 2.80
C PHE A 125 12.74 -6.79 2.80
N MET A 126 13.77 -6.55 3.61
CA MET A 126 14.53 -5.29 3.72
C MET A 126 16.00 -5.46 3.30
N MET A 127 16.56 -6.65 3.52
CA MET A 127 18.00 -6.92 3.37
C MET A 127 18.30 -7.77 2.13
N GLY A 128 17.83 -7.31 0.97
CA GLY A 128 18.18 -7.92 -0.32
C GLY A 128 19.62 -7.61 -0.73
N ALA A 129 20.26 -8.52 -1.46
CA ALA A 129 21.51 -8.22 -2.15
C ALA A 129 21.21 -7.32 -3.36
N PHE A 130 21.98 -6.25 -3.54
CA PHE A 130 21.88 -5.44 -4.75
C PHE A 130 22.41 -6.25 -5.95
N VAL A 131 21.52 -6.55 -6.90
CA VAL A 131 21.86 -7.21 -8.15
C VAL A 131 21.80 -6.18 -9.27
N MET A 132 22.92 -5.98 -9.97
CA MET A 132 22.98 -5.06 -11.09
C MET A 132 22.05 -5.55 -12.22
N PRO A 133 21.09 -4.73 -12.70
CA PRO A 133 20.26 -5.10 -13.83
C PRO A 133 21.13 -5.40 -15.07
N ASN A 134 20.75 -6.43 -15.84
CA ASN A 134 21.43 -6.83 -17.07
C ASN A 134 20.43 -7.01 -18.21
N GLY A 135 20.83 -6.63 -19.43
CA GLY A 135 20.05 -6.84 -20.65
C GLY A 135 18.68 -6.17 -20.61
N ILE A 136 17.62 -6.95 -20.84
CA ILE A 136 16.24 -6.46 -20.92
C ILE A 136 15.71 -5.93 -19.58
N VAL A 137 16.34 -6.26 -18.46
CA VAL A 137 15.93 -5.78 -17.13
C VAL A 137 16.07 -4.25 -17.04
N TRP A 138 17.06 -3.66 -17.71
CA TRP A 138 17.20 -2.20 -17.78
C TRP A 138 15.98 -1.54 -18.41
N PHE A 139 15.41 -2.16 -19.45
CA PHE A 139 14.19 -1.68 -20.08
C PHE A 139 13.02 -1.66 -19.11
N TYR A 140 12.85 -2.72 -18.29
CA TYR A 140 11.81 -2.76 -17.26
C TYR A 140 12.02 -1.74 -16.14
N VAL A 141 13.26 -1.53 -15.69
CA VAL A 141 13.59 -0.55 -14.63
C VAL A 141 13.31 0.87 -15.11
N VAL A 142 13.75 1.22 -16.32
CA VAL A 142 13.48 2.53 -16.93
C VAL A 142 11.98 2.71 -17.17
N GLY A 143 11.30 1.67 -17.68
CA GLY A 143 9.85 1.66 -17.86
C GLY A 143 9.08 1.90 -16.55
N LEU A 144 9.48 1.23 -15.46
CA LEU A 144 8.93 1.45 -14.12
C LEU A 144 9.14 2.89 -13.64
N GLY A 145 10.32 3.46 -13.86
CA GLY A 145 10.60 4.86 -13.50
C GLY A 145 9.73 5.87 -14.25
N VAL A 146 9.60 5.70 -15.57
CA VAL A 146 8.79 6.59 -16.42
C VAL A 146 7.29 6.44 -16.11
N LEU A 147 6.77 5.22 -16.05
CA LEU A 147 5.37 4.99 -15.74
C LEU A 147 5.03 5.38 -14.29
N GLY A 148 5.94 5.14 -13.34
CA GLY A 148 5.79 5.54 -11.95
C GLY A 148 5.71 7.05 -11.78
N THR A 149 6.58 7.80 -12.47
CA THR A 149 6.54 9.27 -12.45
C THR A 149 5.28 9.83 -13.11
N LEU A 150 4.85 9.28 -14.25
CA LEU A 150 3.57 9.63 -14.87
C LEU A 150 2.38 9.33 -13.95
N SER A 151 2.36 8.15 -13.33
CA SER A 151 1.32 7.74 -12.38
C SER A 151 1.25 8.71 -11.20
N GLN A 152 2.40 9.06 -10.62
CA GLN A 152 2.46 10.00 -9.51
C GLN A 152 1.98 11.40 -9.92
N TYR A 153 2.39 11.89 -11.10
CA TYR A 153 1.96 13.19 -11.62
C TYR A 153 0.44 13.27 -11.81
N TYR A 154 -0.16 12.28 -12.47
CA TYR A 154 -1.62 12.25 -12.67
C TYR A 154 -2.37 12.06 -11.36
N MET A 155 -1.84 11.27 -10.42
CA MET A 155 -2.42 11.13 -9.09
C MET A 155 -2.44 12.48 -8.37
N THR A 156 -1.32 13.20 -8.33
CA THR A 156 -1.26 14.54 -7.72
C THR A 156 -2.23 15.51 -8.38
N LYS A 157 -2.34 15.50 -9.71
CA LYS A 157 -3.30 16.35 -10.44
C LYS A 157 -4.75 15.99 -10.08
N ALA A 158 -5.10 14.71 -10.02
CA ALA A 158 -6.44 14.25 -9.65
C ALA A 158 -6.84 14.71 -8.24
N TYR A 159 -5.93 14.60 -7.27
CA TYR A 159 -6.17 15.08 -5.90
C TYR A 159 -6.22 16.61 -5.78
N GLY A 160 -5.67 17.36 -6.75
CA GLY A 160 -5.74 18.82 -6.80
C GLY A 160 -7.05 19.33 -7.41
N GLU A 161 -7.57 18.67 -8.43
CA GLU A 161 -8.75 19.10 -9.20
C GLU A 161 -10.09 18.59 -8.62
N THR A 162 -10.06 17.60 -7.74
CA THR A 162 -11.28 16.93 -7.24
C THR A 162 -11.15 16.60 -5.76
N LYS A 163 -12.30 16.45 -5.09
CA LYS A 163 -12.36 16.03 -3.68
C LYS A 163 -11.61 14.70 -3.47
N ALA A 164 -10.75 14.67 -2.46
CA ALA A 164 -9.91 13.52 -2.13
C ALA A 164 -10.72 12.22 -1.94
N GLY A 165 -11.95 12.31 -1.41
CA GLY A 165 -12.85 11.16 -1.27
C GLY A 165 -13.24 10.50 -2.59
N ILE A 166 -13.49 11.29 -3.64
CA ILE A 166 -13.85 10.78 -4.98
C ILE A 166 -12.63 10.09 -5.62
N VAL A 167 -11.46 10.75 -5.56
CA VAL A 167 -10.21 10.18 -6.10
C VAL A 167 -9.84 8.89 -5.35
N GLY A 168 -10.03 8.88 -4.03
CA GLY A 168 -9.87 7.69 -3.19
C GLY A 168 -10.77 6.53 -3.63
N ALA A 169 -12.07 6.81 -3.84
CA ALA A 169 -13.03 5.82 -4.33
C ALA A 169 -12.65 5.26 -5.71
N VAL A 170 -12.24 6.12 -6.65
CA VAL A 170 -11.77 5.69 -7.97
C VAL A 170 -10.50 4.85 -7.86
N SER A 171 -9.60 5.16 -6.91
CA SER A 171 -8.35 4.42 -6.72
C SER A 171 -8.56 2.94 -6.37
N TYR A 172 -9.74 2.54 -5.85
CA TYR A 172 -10.08 1.14 -5.60
C TYR A 172 -10.23 0.33 -6.89
N SER A 173 -10.52 0.98 -8.02
CA SER A 173 -10.51 0.32 -9.34
C SER A 173 -9.15 -0.27 -9.69
N ASN A 174 -8.05 0.24 -9.11
CA ASN A 174 -6.71 -0.33 -9.28
C ASN A 174 -6.64 -1.81 -8.87
N ILE A 175 -7.50 -2.26 -7.93
CA ILE A 175 -7.55 -3.67 -7.53
C ILE A 175 -7.98 -4.54 -8.72
N VAL A 176 -8.98 -4.10 -9.48
CA VAL A 176 -9.46 -4.83 -10.66
C VAL A 176 -8.36 -4.92 -11.72
N PHE A 177 -7.69 -3.80 -12.01
CA PHE A 177 -6.56 -3.79 -12.94
C PHE A 177 -5.39 -4.65 -12.46
N ALA A 178 -5.11 -4.66 -11.15
CA ALA A 178 -4.06 -5.49 -10.56
C ALA A 178 -4.36 -6.99 -10.70
N ILE A 179 -5.61 -7.40 -10.50
CA ILE A 179 -6.04 -8.79 -10.72
C ILE A 179 -5.88 -9.16 -12.21
N LEU A 180 -6.34 -8.31 -13.12
CA LEU A 180 -6.23 -8.55 -14.56
C LEU A 180 -4.76 -8.68 -15.01
N VAL A 181 -3.91 -7.74 -14.59
CA VAL A 181 -2.48 -7.77 -14.92
C VAL A 181 -1.80 -8.97 -14.26
N GLY A 182 -2.13 -9.28 -13.00
CA GLY A 182 -1.62 -10.47 -12.32
C GLY A 182 -1.92 -11.75 -13.10
N ILE A 183 -3.17 -11.94 -13.54
CA ILE A 183 -3.57 -13.11 -14.35
C ILE A 183 -2.80 -13.17 -15.67
N LEU A 184 -2.62 -12.03 -16.35
CA LEU A 184 -1.83 -11.96 -17.59
C LEU A 184 -0.36 -12.34 -17.37
N LEU A 185 0.17 -12.11 -16.15
CA LEU A 185 1.52 -12.46 -15.75
C LEU A 185 1.63 -13.88 -15.17
N GLY A 186 0.52 -14.60 -15.00
CA GLY A 186 0.49 -15.99 -14.56
C GLY A 186 -0.10 -16.24 -13.16
N ASP A 187 -0.65 -15.22 -12.50
CA ASP A 187 -1.31 -15.40 -11.19
C ASP A 187 -2.61 -16.21 -11.32
N SER A 188 -2.93 -16.97 -10.27
CA SER A 188 -4.22 -17.65 -10.14
C SER A 188 -5.36 -16.67 -9.91
N LEU A 189 -6.56 -17.02 -10.40
CA LEU A 189 -7.77 -16.28 -10.10
C LEU A 189 -8.03 -16.22 -8.58
N PRO A 190 -8.47 -15.07 -8.04
CA PRO A 190 -8.89 -14.97 -6.67
C PRO A 190 -10.01 -15.95 -6.37
N THR A 191 -9.90 -16.68 -5.25
CA THR A 191 -10.98 -17.52 -4.73
C THR A 191 -12.24 -16.69 -4.44
N PHE A 192 -13.38 -17.38 -4.29
CA PHE A 192 -14.63 -16.72 -3.89
C PHE A 192 -14.47 -15.94 -2.57
N ILE A 193 -13.76 -16.52 -1.60
CA ILE A 193 -13.55 -15.91 -0.28
C ILE A 193 -12.66 -14.65 -0.39
N THR A 194 -11.55 -14.70 -1.14
CA THR A 194 -10.71 -13.50 -1.35
C THR A 194 -11.47 -12.41 -2.11
N THR A 195 -12.30 -12.79 -3.08
CA THR A 195 -13.18 -11.85 -3.80
C THR A 195 -14.15 -11.14 -2.85
N CYS A 196 -14.80 -11.88 -1.93
CA CYS A 196 -15.61 -11.28 -0.88
C CYS A 196 -14.81 -10.33 0.00
N GLY A 197 -13.58 -10.70 0.38
CA GLY A 197 -12.68 -9.85 1.17
C GLY A 197 -12.33 -8.53 0.47
N ILE A 198 -12.04 -8.59 -0.83
CA ILE A 198 -11.79 -7.41 -1.67
C ILE A 198 -13.00 -6.47 -1.65
N VAL A 199 -14.22 -7.01 -1.86
CA VAL A 199 -15.45 -6.21 -1.85
C VAL A 199 -15.64 -5.52 -0.49
N LEU A 200 -15.41 -6.22 0.62
CA LEU A 200 -15.52 -5.64 1.95
C LEU A 200 -14.54 -4.49 2.16
N ILE A 201 -13.27 -4.64 1.73
CA ILE A 201 -12.26 -3.57 1.84
C ILE A 201 -12.61 -2.37 0.97
N VAL A 202 -13.13 -2.60 -0.23
CA VAL A 202 -13.60 -1.52 -1.12
C VAL A 202 -14.77 -0.77 -0.47
N CYS A 203 -15.75 -1.48 0.07
CA CYS A 203 -16.89 -0.87 0.77
C CYS A 203 -16.45 -0.06 2.00
N ALA A 204 -15.61 -0.64 2.86
CA ALA A 204 -15.05 0.04 4.03
C ALA A 204 -14.27 1.31 3.62
N GLY A 205 -13.41 1.17 2.61
CA GLY A 205 -12.63 2.26 2.05
C GLY A 205 -13.47 3.42 1.54
N ILE A 206 -14.51 3.12 0.76
CA ILE A 206 -15.45 4.11 0.24
C ILE A 206 -16.24 4.77 1.37
N MET A 207 -16.65 4.02 2.40
CA MET A 207 -17.35 4.58 3.56
C MET A 207 -16.49 5.64 4.27
N VAL A 208 -15.22 5.32 4.56
CA VAL A 208 -14.28 6.29 5.17
C VAL A 208 -14.03 7.48 4.24
N ALA A 209 -13.89 7.23 2.93
CA ALA A 209 -13.63 8.26 1.95
C ALA A 209 -14.81 9.22 1.74
N ARG A 210 -16.05 8.80 1.99
CA ARG A 210 -17.25 9.65 1.87
C ARG A 210 -17.51 10.52 3.10
N GLU A 211 -16.95 10.18 4.26
CA GLU A 211 -17.10 10.98 5.49
C GLU A 211 -16.15 12.17 5.57
N LYS A 212 -15.10 12.21 4.73
CA LYS A 212 -14.14 13.32 4.62
C LYS A 212 -14.40 14.16 3.37
#